data_AF-A0A0C1R1U0-F1
#
_entry.id   AF-A0A0C1R1U0-F1
#
_cell.length_a   1.000
_cell.length_b   1.000
_cell.length_c   1.000
_cell.angle_alpha   90.00
_cell.angle_beta   90.00
_cell.angle_gamma   90.00
#
_symmetry.space_group_name_H-M   'P 1'
#
loop_
_entity.id
_entity.type
_entity.pdbx_description
1 polymer ?
#
loop_
_entity_poly.entity_id
_entity_poly.type
_entity_poly.pdbx_seq_one_letter_code
_entity_poly.pdbx_strand_id
1 'polypeptide(L)' 'MIYCPFCDGQGVIDKATIKGTEVILYICDECDTVWKDTDITEDNCDDFEIVMNALGREALWSELTDVKRL' A
#
# COMPACT_ATOMS: atom_id res chain seq x y z
N MET A 1 -14.75 1.74 2.53
CA MET A 1 -13.84 2.77 3.01
C MET A 1 -13.19 2.26 4.27
N ILE A 2 -12.01 1.67 4.08
CA ILE A 2 -11.09 1.30 5.15
C ILE A 2 -10.12 2.46 5.33
N TYR A 3 -9.97 2.93 6.56
CA TYR A 3 -9.13 4.09 6.88
C TYR A 3 -7.78 3.64 7.43
N CYS A 4 -6.74 4.38 7.09
CA CYS A 4 -5.41 4.17 7.63
C CYS A 4 -5.40 4.51 9.14
N PRO A 5 -4.83 3.64 9.99
CA PRO A 5 -4.74 3.89 11.44
C PRO A 5 -3.80 5.05 11.78
N PHE A 6 -2.86 5.40 10.90
CA PHE A 6 -1.85 6.45 11.14
C PHE A 6 -2.31 7.86 10.73
N CYS A 7 -3.36 7.99 9.91
CA CYS A 7 -3.72 9.24 9.24
C CYS A 7 -4.94 9.94 9.85
N ASP A 8 -5.36 9.59 11.07
CA ASP A 8 -6.54 10.16 11.74
C ASP A 8 -7.80 10.22 10.85
N GLY A 9 -8.00 9.20 10.00
CA GLY A 9 -9.13 9.10 9.08
C GLY A 9 -9.01 9.92 7.78
N GLN A 10 -7.88 10.58 7.52
CA GLN A 10 -7.61 11.27 6.24
C GLN A 10 -7.16 10.31 5.14
N GLY A 11 -6.37 9.30 5.51
CA GLY A 11 -5.84 8.30 4.59
C GLY A 11 -6.83 7.16 4.36
N VAL A 12 -7.03 6.79 3.09
CA VAL A 12 -7.86 5.66 2.66
C VAL A 12 -6.96 4.56 2.13
N ILE A 13 -7.31 3.31 2.43
CA ILE A 13 -6.57 2.14 1.93
C ILE A 13 -7.05 1.78 0.52
N ASP A 14 -6.11 1.81 -0.42
CA ASP A 14 -6.27 1.32 -1.77
C ASP A 14 -5.66 -0.08 -1.90
N LYS A 15 -6.37 -0.97 -2.59
CA LYS A 15 -5.80 -2.22 -3.10
C LYS A 15 -5.09 -1.93 -4.42
N ALA A 16 -3.84 -2.38 -4.56
CA ALA A 16 -3.05 -2.22 -5.77
C ALA A 16 -2.27 -3.50 -6.11
N THR A 17 -1.83 -3.61 -7.36
CA THR A 17 -0.94 -4.68 -7.84
C THR A 17 0.37 -4.04 -8.29
N ILE A 18 1.52 -4.63 -7.94
CA ILE A 18 2.81 -4.14 -8.43
C ILE A 18 2.94 -4.47 -9.92
N LYS A 19 3.20 -3.46 -10.75
CA LYS A 19 3.25 -3.55 -12.20
C LYS A 19 4.19 -4.64 -12.69
N GLY A 20 3.67 -5.51 -13.56
CA GLY A 20 4.42 -6.62 -14.13
C GLY A 20 4.63 -7.79 -13.15
N THR A 21 3.85 -7.84 -12.07
CA THR A 21 3.81 -8.95 -11.12
C THR A 21 2.35 -9.28 -10.78
N GLU A 22 2.13 -10.38 -10.05
CA GLU A 22 0.84 -10.71 -9.44
C GLU A 22 0.80 -10.34 -7.93
N VAL A 23 1.80 -9.59 -7.45
CA VAL A 23 1.89 -9.20 -6.04
C VAL A 23 0.88 -8.10 -5.77
N ILE A 24 -0.08 -8.42 -4.92
CA ILE A 24 -1.07 -7.48 -4.40
C ILE A 24 -0.53 -6.88 -3.12
N LEU A 25 -0.76 -5.58 -2.96
CA LEU A 25 -0.56 -4.86 -1.72
C LEU A 25 -1.75 -3.95 -1.44
N TYR A 26 -1.82 -3.50 -0.20
CA TYR A 26 -2.80 -2.56 0.29
C TYR A 26 -2.02 -1.35 0.76
N ILE A 27 -2.28 -0.16 0.22
CA ILE A 27 -1.47 1.04 0.45
C ILE A 27 -2.37 2.21 0.88
N CYS A 28 -1.90 3.01 1.83
CA CYS A 28 -2.56 4.26 2.19
C CYS A 28 -2.28 5.34 1.14
N ASP A 29 -3.31 6.05 0.68
CA ASP A 29 -3.18 7.16 -0.29
C ASP A 29 -2.59 8.48 0.26
N GLU A 30 -2.19 8.50 1.53
CA GLU A 30 -1.64 9.69 2.21
C GLU A 30 -0.22 9.48 2.72
N CYS A 31 0.05 8.39 3.45
CA CYS A 31 1.34 8.14 4.10
C CYS A 31 2.16 7.00 3.49
N ASP A 32 1.69 6.40 2.39
CA ASP A 32 2.36 5.28 1.69
C ASP A 32 2.66 4.05 2.59
N THR A 33 2.03 3.91 3.75
CA THR A 33 2.13 2.68 4.55
C THR A 33 1.45 1.53 3.81
N VAL A 34 2.03 0.33 3.87
CA VAL A 34 1.55 -0.85 3.15
C VAL A 34 1.24 -2.06 4.02
N TRP A 35 0.26 -2.83 3.60
CA TRP A 35 -0.18 -4.09 4.20
C TRP A 35 -0.22 -5.21 3.16
N LYS A 36 -0.02 -6.44 3.62
CA LYS A 36 -0.03 -7.66 2.79
C LYS A 36 -1.43 -8.19 2.52
N ASP A 37 -2.37 -7.88 3.41
CA ASP A 37 -3.77 -8.28 3.31
C ASP A 37 -4.69 -7.18 3.89
N THR A 38 -5.98 -7.50 4.08
CA THR A 38 -7.00 -6.56 4.55
C THR A 38 -7.06 -6.40 6.07
N ASP A 39 -6.21 -7.09 6.83
CA ASP A 39 -6.07 -6.89 8.27
C ASP A 39 -5.24 -5.62 8.51
N ILE A 40 -5.87 -4.45 8.43
CA ILE A 40 -5.16 -3.16 8.50
C ILE A 40 -4.91 -2.77 9.97
N THR A 41 -3.72 -3.05 10.48
CA THR A 41 -3.31 -2.69 11.85
C THR A 41 -1.94 -2.02 11.88
N GLU A 42 -1.57 -1.43 13.02
CA GLU A 42 -0.27 -0.77 13.18
C GLU A 42 0.91 -1.75 13.33
N ASP A 43 0.62 -3.01 13.69
CA ASP A 43 1.61 -4.05 13.99
C ASP A 43 1.96 -4.95 12.79
N ASN A 44 1.22 -4.87 11.69
CA ASN A 44 1.40 -5.72 10.51
C ASN A 44 1.60 -4.96 9.19
N CYS A 45 2.10 -3.72 9.29
CA CYS A 45 2.44 -2.89 8.15
C CYS A 45 3.94 -2.88 7.84
N ASP A 46 4.26 -2.51 6.60
CA ASP A 46 5.60 -2.19 6.14
C ASP A 46 5.59 -0.80 5.47
N ASP A 47 6.77 -0.24 5.21
CA ASP A 47 6.92 1.00 4.45
C ASP A 47 7.02 0.70 2.94
N PHE A 48 6.31 1.46 2.09
CA PHE A 48 6.29 1.21 0.65
C PHE A 48 7.67 1.33 0.00
N GLU A 49 8.50 2.27 0.46
CA GLU A 49 9.86 2.45 -0.04
C GLU A 49 10.71 1.21 0.28
N ILE A 50 10.61 0.67 1.49
CA ILE A 50 11.28 -0.58 1.87
C ILE A 50 10.80 -1.75 1.00
N VAL A 51 9.49 -1.90 0.83
CA VAL A 51 8.91 -3.01 0.05
C VAL A 51 9.35 -2.97 -1.42
N MET A 52 9.29 -1.80 -2.06
CA MET A 52 9.67 -1.66 -3.47
C MET A 52 11.17 -1.79 -3.68
N ASN A 53 11.99 -1.23 -2.79
CA ASN A 53 13.44 -1.37 -2.85
C ASN A 53 13.89 -2.82 -2.68
N ALA A 54 13.24 -3.60 -1.82
CA ALA A 54 13.52 -5.03 -1.67
C ALA A 54 13.23 -5.83 -2.96
N LEU A 55 12.35 -5.31 -3.82
CA LEU A 55 12.04 -5.86 -5.15
C LEU A 55 12.91 -5.26 -6.27
N GLY A 56 13.84 -4.36 -5.95
CA GLY A 56 14.70 -3.67 -6.91
C GLY A 56 13.94 -2.67 -7.78
N ARG A 57 12.89 -2.04 -7.25
CA ARG A 57 12.01 -1.10 -7.95
C ARG A 57 11.97 0.25 -7.24
N GLU A 58 11.65 1.28 -8.01
CA GLU A 58 11.37 2.60 -7.46
C GLU A 58 10.00 2.61 -6.76
N ALA A 59 9.92 3.24 -5.60
CA ALA A 59 8.71 3.36 -4.80
C ALA A 59 7.78 4.45 -5.34
N LEU A 60 7.31 4.26 -6.57
CA LEU A 60 6.42 5.21 -7.25
C LEU A 60 5.03 4.62 -7.40
N TRP A 61 4.00 5.43 -7.21
CA TRP A 61 2.60 5.06 -7.52
C TRP A 61 2.41 4.66 -8.99
N SER A 62 3.26 5.18 -9.89
CA SER A 62 3.26 4.77 -11.29
C SER A 62 3.69 3.31 -11.48
N GLU A 63 4.34 2.68 -10.50
CA GLU A 63 4.66 1.24 -10.46
C GLU A 63 3.51 0.38 -9.92
N LEU A 64 2.36 0.98 -9.60
CA LEU A 64 1.15 0.28 -9.20
C LEU A 64 0.14 0.22 -10.35
N THR A 65 -0.61 -0.87 -10.44
CA THR A 65 -1.74 -1.07 -11.36
C THR A 65 -2.97 -1.54 -10.61
N ASP A 66 -4.13 -1.48 -11.28
CA ASP A 66 -5.40 -1.97 -10.76
C ASP A 66 -5.81 -1.34 -9.42
N VAL A 67 -5.38 -0.10 -9.18
CA VAL A 67 -5.60 0.66 -7.94
C VAL A 67 -7.10 0.87 -7.71
N LYS A 68 -7.60 0.41 -6.56
CA LYS A 68 -9.01 0.48 -6.17
C LYS A 68 -9.18 0.77 -4.67
N ARG A 69 -9.96 1.81 -4.38
CA ARG A 69 -10.44 2.15 -3.03
C ARG A 69 -11.21 0.99 -2.39
N LEU A 70 -10.88 0.64 -1.15
CA LEU A 70 -11.62 -0.32 -0.32
C LEU A 70 -12.60 0.37 0.62
#